data_AF-A0A7X6K4J0-F1
#
_entry.id   AF-A0A7X6K4J0-F1
#
_cell.length_a   1.000
_cell.length_b   1.000
_cell.length_c   1.000
_cell.angle_alpha   90.00
_cell.angle_beta   90.00
_cell.angle_gamma   90.00
#
_symmetry.space_group_name_H-M   'P 1'
#
loop_
_entity.id
_entity.type
_entity.pdbx_description
1 polymer ?
#
loop_
_entity_poly.entity_id
_entity_poly.type
_entity_poly.pdbx_seq_one_letter_code
_entity_poly.pdbx_strand_id
1 'polypeptide(L)'
;MENQVLKIVYVLFLGSMIALFVGLGIRSFYAPPEPPQYPVTLIEKANPTDEELAEQQRQQQEHERAARAWEEQNSIYNRNVSTVSLAASVILLGASLLLEKRNRVLANGILLGGLFTLLYSIGRGFASQDTMMTFIAVAVGLAVALVLGYRRFFDKPSPQA
;
A
#
# COMPACT_ATOMS: atom_id res chain seq x y z
N MET A 1 13.02 -27.31 19.28
CA MET A 1 12.25 -26.70 18.17
C MET A 1 11.60 -25.36 18.56
N GLU A 2 11.19 -25.16 19.81
CA GLU A 2 10.53 -23.92 20.29
C GLU A 2 11.27 -22.61 19.96
N ASN A 3 12.59 -22.56 20.13
CA ASN A 3 13.36 -21.35 19.82
C ASN A 3 13.29 -20.96 18.32
N GLN A 4 13.19 -21.93 17.41
CA GLN A 4 13.05 -21.64 15.98
C GLN A 4 11.65 -21.15 15.65
N VAL A 5 10.62 -21.76 16.24
CA VAL A 5 9.23 -21.33 16.09
C VAL A 5 9.06 -19.91 16.61
N LEU A 6 9.58 -19.60 17.79
CA LEU A 6 9.51 -18.26 18.38
C LEU A 6 10.15 -17.19 17.49
N LYS A 7 11.30 -17.49 16.86
CA LYS A 7 11.95 -16.57 15.92
C LYS A 7 11.11 -16.33 14.68
N ILE A 8 10.48 -17.35 14.13
CA ILE A 8 9.59 -17.22 12.96
C ILE A 8 8.39 -16.35 13.34
N VAL A 9 7.72 -16.65 14.46
CA VAL A 9 6.57 -15.88 14.94
C VAL A 9 6.96 -14.43 15.18
N TYR A 10 8.11 -14.18 15.82
CA TYR A 10 8.62 -12.83 16.03
C TYR A 10 8.88 -12.08 14.71
N VAL A 11 9.51 -12.73 13.73
CA VAL A 11 9.78 -12.13 12.41
C VAL A 11 8.48 -11.76 11.70
N LEU A 12 7.50 -12.66 11.70
CA LEU A 12 6.17 -12.42 11.12
C LEU A 12 5.47 -11.26 11.83
N PHE A 13 5.45 -11.29 13.16
CA PHE A 13 4.82 -10.25 13.98
C PHE A 13 5.47 -8.88 13.73
N LEU A 14 6.79 -8.80 13.79
CA LEU A 14 7.54 -7.56 13.57
C LEU A 14 7.32 -7.03 12.15
N GLY A 15 7.37 -7.90 11.13
CA GLY A 15 7.12 -7.51 9.75
C GLY A 15 5.72 -6.92 9.56
N SER A 16 4.69 -7.59 10.09
CA SER A 16 3.32 -7.10 10.06
C SER A 16 3.15 -5.78 10.84
N MET A 17 3.75 -5.65 12.02
CA MET A 17 3.73 -4.42 12.82
C MET A 17 4.34 -3.24 12.06
N ILE A 18 5.47 -3.45 11.38
CA ILE A 18 6.11 -2.40 10.57
C ILE A 18 5.22 -1.98 9.41
N ALA A 19 4.63 -2.94 8.68
CA ALA A 19 3.73 -2.63 7.57
C ALA A 19 2.49 -1.85 8.03
N LEU A 20 1.90 -2.26 9.15
CA LEU A 20 0.79 -1.54 9.79
C LEU A 20 1.21 -0.16 10.25
N PHE A 21 2.39 -0.02 10.86
CA PHE A 21 2.92 1.26 11.29
C PHE A 21 3.07 2.23 10.11
N VAL A 22 3.60 1.78 8.97
CA VAL A 22 3.71 2.62 7.77
C VAL A 22 2.32 2.98 7.23
N GLY A 23 1.44 2.01 7.04
CA GLY A 23 0.10 2.25 6.49
C GLY A 23 -0.76 3.16 7.36
N LEU A 24 -0.82 2.90 8.67
CA LEU A 24 -1.54 3.73 9.63
C LEU A 24 -0.85 5.08 9.86
N GLY A 25 0.48 5.12 9.84
CA GLY A 25 1.25 6.36 9.96
C GLY A 25 0.91 7.30 8.81
N ILE A 26 0.95 6.82 7.57
CA ILE A 26 0.56 7.62 6.41
C ILE A 26 -0.88 8.11 6.56
N ARG A 27 -1.82 7.22 6.89
CA ARG A 27 -3.23 7.61 7.07
C ARG A 27 -3.45 8.67 8.16
N SER A 28 -2.63 8.66 9.20
CA SER A 28 -2.75 9.58 10.33
C SER A 28 -2.28 11.00 10.00
N PHE A 29 -1.29 11.14 9.11
CA PHE A 29 -0.73 12.44 8.72
C PHE A 29 -1.17 12.89 7.32
N TYR A 30 -1.71 11.99 6.50
CA TYR A 30 -2.23 12.24 5.17
C TYR A 30 -3.55 11.49 5.02
N ALA A 31 -4.64 12.18 5.33
CA ALA A 31 -5.98 11.60 5.36
C ALA A 31 -6.54 11.38 3.93
N PRO A 32 -7.29 10.30 3.70
CA PRO A 32 -7.99 10.10 2.44
C PRO A 32 -9.09 11.15 2.24
N PRO A 33 -9.40 11.52 0.99
CA PRO A 33 -10.56 12.37 0.70
C PRO A 33 -11.87 11.65 1.02
N GLU A 34 -12.85 12.37 1.57
CA GLU A 34 -14.14 11.82 1.93
C GLU A 34 -15.02 11.55 0.69
N PRO A 35 -15.58 10.33 0.53
CA PRO A 35 -16.44 10.02 -0.61
C PRO A 35 -17.76 10.80 -0.51
N PRO A 36 -18.34 11.23 -1.65
CA PRO A 36 -19.63 11.90 -1.65
C PRO A 36 -20.72 10.94 -1.16
N GLN A 37 -21.56 11.40 -0.23
CA GLN A 37 -22.66 10.60 0.33
C GLN A 37 -23.82 10.53 -0.66
N TYR A 38 -24.27 9.33 -1.03
CA TYR A 38 -25.43 9.17 -1.91
C TYR A 38 -26.66 9.89 -1.33
N PRO A 39 -27.38 10.74 -2.10
CA PRO A 39 -28.56 11.42 -1.61
C PRO A 39 -29.66 10.39 -1.38
N VAL A 40 -30.19 10.34 -0.15
CA VAL A 40 -31.28 9.43 0.22
C VAL A 40 -32.58 9.78 -0.54
N THR A 41 -32.67 10.98 -1.11
CA THR A 41 -33.77 11.48 -1.95
C THR A 41 -33.79 10.90 -3.37
N LEU A 42 -32.73 10.20 -3.82
CA LEU A 42 -32.69 9.47 -5.09
C LEU A 42 -33.44 8.12 -5.06
N ILE A 43 -34.16 7.80 -3.98
CA ILE A 43 -35.06 6.63 -3.97
C ILE A 43 -36.13 6.89 -5.03
N GLU A 44 -36.12 6.07 -6.07
CA GLU A 44 -37.02 6.14 -7.23
C GLU A 44 -38.48 6.07 -6.74
N LYS A 45 -39.18 7.20 -6.82
CA LYS A 45 -40.62 7.24 -6.53
C LYS A 45 -41.34 6.55 -7.69
N ALA A 46 -42.36 5.75 -7.39
CA ALA A 46 -43.10 4.99 -8.40
C ALA A 46 -43.87 5.88 -9.42
N ASN A 47 -44.17 7.13 -9.07
CA ASN A 47 -44.79 8.14 -9.93
C ASN A 47 -44.29 9.54 -9.52
N PRO A 48 -43.11 10.00 -9.99
CA PRO A 48 -42.61 11.33 -9.69
C PRO A 48 -43.35 12.39 -10.53
N THR A 49 -43.55 13.57 -9.94
CA THR A 49 -44.01 14.77 -10.65
C THR A 49 -42.87 15.31 -11.53
N ASP A 50 -43.18 16.07 -12.59
CA ASP A 50 -42.16 16.69 -13.46
C ASP A 50 -41.14 17.54 -12.69
N GLU A 51 -41.60 18.25 -11.64
CA GLU A 51 -40.72 19.02 -10.75
C GLU A 51 -39.78 18.12 -9.94
N GLU A 52 -40.27 17.00 -9.42
CA GLU A 52 -39.49 16.02 -8.66
C GLU A 52 -38.46 15.31 -9.54
N LEU A 53 -38.82 15.03 -10.80
CA LEU A 53 -37.90 14.47 -11.79
C LEU A 53 -36.77 15.46 -12.11
N ALA A 54 -37.10 16.75 -12.27
CA ALA A 54 -36.11 17.80 -12.50
C ALA A 54 -35.20 18.03 -11.28
N GLU A 55 -35.69 17.83 -10.06
CA GLU A 55 -34.88 17.86 -8.83
C GLU A 55 -33.95 16.65 -8.72
N GLN A 56 -34.45 15.43 -9.01
CA GLN A 56 -33.64 14.21 -9.03
C GLN A 56 -32.49 14.31 -10.04
N GLN A 57 -32.78 14.79 -11.25
CA GLN A 57 -31.74 15.01 -12.27
C GLN A 57 -30.67 16.00 -11.81
N ARG A 58 -31.06 17.09 -11.13
CA ARG A 58 -30.12 18.07 -10.58
C ARG A 58 -29.25 17.46 -9.49
N GLN A 59 -29.86 16.74 -8.54
CA GLN A 59 -29.13 16.06 -7.47
C GLN A 59 -28.16 15.00 -8.03
N GLN A 60 -28.57 14.24 -9.04
CA GLN A 60 -27.71 13.26 -9.69
C GLN A 60 -26.53 13.94 -10.39
N GLN A 61 -26.75 15.04 -11.13
CA GLN A 61 -25.67 15.79 -11.76
C GLN A 61 -24.70 16.39 -10.76
N GLU A 62 -25.19 16.91 -9.64
CA GLU A 62 -24.34 17.41 -8.54
C GLU A 62 -23.53 16.27 -7.92
N HIS A 63 -24.16 15.11 -7.72
CA HIS A 63 -23.51 13.92 -7.17
C HIS A 63 -22.40 13.41 -8.09
N GLU A 64 -22.68 13.31 -9.39
CA GLU A 64 -21.68 12.93 -10.40
C GLU A 64 -20.52 13.93 -10.45
N ARG A 65 -20.77 15.23 -10.32
CA ARG A 65 -19.70 16.24 -10.25
C ARG A 65 -18.85 16.04 -8.99
N ALA A 66 -19.48 15.83 -7.84
CA ALA A 66 -18.79 15.55 -6.59
C ALA A 66 -17.99 14.23 -6.65
N ALA A 67 -18.54 13.19 -7.26
CA ALA A 67 -17.89 11.90 -7.47
C ALA A 67 -16.65 12.02 -8.36
N ARG A 68 -16.74 12.75 -9.48
CA ARG A 68 -15.58 13.03 -10.36
C ARG A 68 -14.49 13.80 -9.62
N ALA A 69 -14.86 14.84 -8.88
CA ALA A 69 -13.90 15.63 -8.10
C ALA A 69 -13.24 14.79 -6.98
N TRP A 70 -14.00 13.90 -6.35
CA TRP A 70 -13.47 12.95 -5.36
C TRP A 70 -12.53 11.93 -6.01
N GLU A 71 -12.86 11.38 -7.17
CA GLU A 71 -12.05 10.39 -7.87
C GLU A 71 -10.67 10.97 -8.24
N GLU A 72 -10.63 12.20 -8.74
CA GLU A 72 -9.39 12.91 -9.05
C GLU A 72 -8.53 13.11 -7.79
N GLN A 73 -9.12 13.62 -6.71
CA GLN A 73 -8.42 13.79 -5.43
C GLN A 73 -7.95 12.46 -4.85
N ASN A 74 -8.76 11.41 -4.98
CA ASN A 74 -8.44 10.08 -4.48
C ASN A 74 -7.32 9.44 -5.31
N SER A 75 -7.27 9.65 -6.63
CA SER A 75 -6.15 9.21 -7.47
C SER A 75 -4.84 9.88 -7.03
N ILE A 76 -4.85 11.20 -6.86
CA ILE A 76 -3.69 11.97 -6.37
C ILE A 76 -3.24 11.46 -5.00
N TYR A 77 -4.20 11.26 -4.09
CA TYR A 77 -3.95 10.70 -2.77
C TYR A 77 -3.29 9.32 -2.84
N ASN A 78 -3.85 8.38 -3.62
CA ASN A 78 -3.30 7.03 -3.78
C ASN A 78 -1.87 7.06 -4.36
N ARG A 79 -1.62 7.95 -5.32
CA ARG A 79 -0.29 8.13 -5.90
C ARG A 79 0.72 8.58 -4.85
N ASN A 80 0.41 9.62 -4.10
CA ASN A 80 1.29 10.14 -3.05
C ASN A 80 1.56 9.10 -1.96
N VAL A 81 0.52 8.36 -1.54
CA VAL A 81 0.67 7.26 -0.58
C VAL A 81 1.57 6.15 -1.14
N SER A 82 1.41 5.80 -2.42
CA SER A 82 2.25 4.81 -3.08
C SER A 82 3.72 5.26 -3.08
N THR A 83 4.00 6.51 -3.44
CA THR A 83 5.36 7.08 -3.46
C THR A 83 6.01 7.08 -2.08
N VAL A 84 5.30 7.55 -1.05
CA VAL A 84 5.83 7.59 0.33
C VAL A 84 6.07 6.18 0.86
N SER A 85 5.15 5.25 0.60
CA SER A 85 5.29 3.85 1.01
C SER A 85 6.45 3.16 0.30
N LEU A 86 6.69 3.47 -0.99
CA LEU A 86 7.83 2.97 -1.74
C LEU A 86 9.15 3.43 -1.13
N ALA A 87 9.26 4.73 -0.83
CA ALA A 87 10.45 5.29 -0.18
C ALA A 87 10.70 4.64 1.19
N ALA A 88 9.65 4.50 2.02
CA ALA A 88 9.74 3.81 3.31
C ALA A 88 10.18 2.35 3.15
N SER A 89 9.64 1.63 2.17
CA SER A 89 10.03 0.26 1.86
C SER A 89 11.51 0.15 1.49
N VAL A 90 12.01 1.01 0.59
CA VAL A 90 13.43 1.02 0.20
C VAL A 90 14.34 1.28 1.41
N ILE A 91 13.97 2.23 2.27
CA ILE A 91 14.71 2.52 3.51
C ILE A 91 14.73 1.30 4.43
N LEU A 92 13.58 0.66 4.66
CA LEU A 92 13.46 -0.53 5.52
C LEU A 92 14.29 -1.69 4.97
N LEU A 93 14.22 -1.94 3.66
CA LEU A 93 15.00 -2.98 3.00
C LEU A 93 16.50 -2.69 3.11
N GLY A 94 16.93 -1.44 2.88
CA GLY A 94 18.32 -1.02 3.11
C GLY A 94 18.76 -1.20 4.56
N ALA A 95 17.94 -0.79 5.52
CA ALA A 95 18.20 -0.96 6.95
C ALA A 95 18.31 -2.45 7.35
N SER A 96 17.49 -3.31 6.74
CA SER A 96 17.52 -4.75 6.97
C SER A 96 18.88 -5.37 6.62
N LEU A 97 19.48 -4.93 5.50
CA LEU A 97 20.78 -5.38 5.04
C LEU A 97 21.91 -4.88 5.97
N LEU A 98 21.82 -3.64 6.44
CA LEU A 98 22.79 -3.08 7.38
C LEU A 98 22.77 -3.81 8.73
N LEU A 99 21.59 -4.23 9.19
CA LEU A 99 21.40 -4.91 10.47
C LEU A 99 21.63 -6.42 10.42
N GLU A 100 21.72 -7.02 9.22
CA GLU A 100 21.86 -8.47 9.04
C GLU A 100 23.09 -9.05 9.76
N LYS A 101 24.21 -8.32 9.76
CA LYS A 101 25.45 -8.73 10.44
C LYS A 101 25.33 -8.72 11.96
N ARG A 102 24.45 -7.89 12.53
CA ARG A 102 24.32 -7.71 13.98
C ARG A 102 23.28 -8.65 14.57
N ASN A 103 22.09 -8.71 13.98
CA ASN A 103 20.98 -9.53 14.48
C ASN A 103 20.11 -10.06 13.33
N ARG A 104 20.35 -11.30 12.89
CA ARG A 104 19.60 -11.94 11.79
C ARG A 104 18.09 -11.96 12.00
N VAL A 105 17.63 -12.20 13.23
CA VAL A 105 16.18 -12.27 13.53
C VAL A 105 15.51 -10.91 13.34
N LEU A 106 16.13 -9.84 13.87
CA LEU A 106 15.62 -8.47 13.71
C LEU A 106 15.67 -8.03 12.25
N ALA A 107 16.79 -8.29 11.57
CA ALA A 107 16.96 -7.98 10.15
C ALA A 107 15.90 -8.66 9.29
N ASN A 108 15.62 -9.95 9.52
CA ASN A 108 14.58 -10.68 8.80
C ASN A 108 13.17 -10.09 9.03
N GLY A 109 12.87 -9.62 10.26
CA GLY A 109 11.59 -8.96 10.55
C GLY A 109 11.46 -7.60 9.84
N ILE A 110 12.51 -6.79 9.86
CA ILE A 110 12.55 -5.50 9.13
C ILE A 110 12.44 -5.74 7.62
N LEU A 111 13.14 -6.75 7.10
CA LEU A 111 13.07 -7.16 5.70
C LEU A 111 11.64 -7.49 5.29
N LEU A 112 10.97 -8.34 6.10
CA LEU A 112 9.58 -8.73 5.84
C LEU A 112 8.63 -7.54 5.90
N GLY A 113 8.83 -6.63 6.86
CA GLY A 113 8.06 -5.39 6.95
C GLY A 113 8.27 -4.47 5.75
N GLY A 114 9.50 -4.33 5.27
CA GLY A 114 9.81 -3.59 4.04
C GLY A 114 9.14 -4.21 2.81
N LEU A 115 9.11 -5.55 2.72
CA LEU A 115 8.44 -6.28 1.65
C LEU A 115 6.92 -6.09 1.69
N PHE A 116 6.28 -6.21 2.86
CA PHE A 116 4.84 -5.94 2.99
C PHE A 116 4.50 -4.48 2.66
N THR A 117 5.35 -3.55 3.07
CA THR A 117 5.19 -2.12 2.74
C THR A 117 5.33 -1.88 1.22
N LEU A 118 6.21 -2.63 0.54
CA LEU A 118 6.35 -2.59 -0.91
C LEU A 118 5.08 -3.08 -1.61
N LEU A 119 4.53 -4.21 -1.15
CA LEU A 119 3.27 -4.74 -1.68
C LEU A 119 2.12 -3.75 -1.48
N TYR A 120 2.07 -3.08 -0.31
CA TYR A 120 1.13 -2.01 -0.05
C TYR A 120 1.29 -0.83 -1.02
N SER A 121 2.54 -0.40 -1.27
CA SER A 121 2.84 0.65 -2.26
C SER A 121 2.35 0.28 -3.66
N ILE A 122 2.63 -0.95 -4.11
CA ILE A 122 2.20 -1.46 -5.43
C ILE A 122 0.68 -1.48 -5.53
N GLY A 123 -0.01 -2.01 -4.50
CA GLY A 123 -1.49 -2.04 -4.48
C GLY A 123 -2.11 -0.64 -4.57
N ARG A 124 -1.51 0.36 -3.93
CA ARG A 124 -1.94 1.76 -4.02
C ARG A 124 -1.59 2.40 -5.37
N GLY A 125 -0.48 2.01 -5.98
CA GLY A 125 -0.11 2.40 -7.35
C GLY A 125 -1.19 2.01 -8.35
N PHE A 126 -1.63 0.75 -8.33
CA PHE A 126 -2.74 0.28 -9.18
C PHE A 126 -4.03 1.08 -8.97
N ALA A 127 -4.38 1.41 -7.71
CA ALA A 127 -5.57 2.19 -7.40
C ALA A 127 -5.50 3.66 -7.88
N SER A 128 -4.30 4.19 -8.13
CA SER A 128 -4.12 5.56 -8.62
C SER A 128 -4.32 5.72 -10.13
N GLN A 129 -4.49 4.61 -10.87
CA GLN A 129 -4.49 4.57 -12.35
C GLN A 129 -3.21 5.15 -13.00
N ASP A 130 -2.17 5.44 -12.20
CA ASP A 130 -0.88 5.94 -12.67
C ASP A 130 0.03 4.74 -13.04
N THR A 131 0.06 4.43 -14.34
CA THR A 131 0.85 3.33 -14.89
C THR A 131 2.35 3.51 -14.65
N MET A 132 2.86 4.75 -14.64
CA MET A 132 4.28 5.03 -14.46
C MET A 132 4.72 4.71 -13.03
N MET A 133 3.98 5.20 -12.04
CA MET A 133 4.28 4.93 -10.62
C MET A 133 4.15 3.45 -10.28
N THR A 134 3.13 2.79 -10.84
CA THR A 134 2.95 1.34 -10.70
C THR A 134 4.14 0.57 -11.27
N PHE A 135 4.60 0.93 -12.48
CA PHE A 135 5.78 0.32 -13.10
C PHE A 135 7.04 0.51 -12.25
N ILE A 136 7.29 1.73 -11.75
CA ILE A 136 8.44 2.02 -10.89
C ILE A 136 8.39 1.17 -9.61
N ALA A 137 7.24 1.10 -8.95
CA ALA A 137 7.08 0.29 -7.74
C ALA A 137 7.32 -1.20 -7.99
N VAL A 138 6.81 -1.73 -9.11
CA VAL A 138 7.04 -3.12 -9.53
C VAL A 138 8.50 -3.35 -9.90
N ALA A 139 9.15 -2.43 -10.61
CA ALA A 139 10.55 -2.53 -11.00
C ALA A 139 11.48 -2.53 -9.77
N VAL A 140 11.23 -1.64 -8.80
CA VAL A 140 11.94 -1.65 -7.51
C VAL A 140 11.71 -2.95 -6.78
N GLY A 141 10.46 -3.44 -6.72
CA GLY A 141 10.15 -4.73 -6.09
C GLY A 141 10.85 -5.91 -6.74
N LEU A 142 10.94 -5.93 -8.07
CA LEU A 142 11.69 -6.92 -8.81
C LEU A 142 13.19 -6.83 -8.50
N ALA A 143 13.77 -5.63 -8.53
CA ALA A 143 15.18 -5.42 -8.21
C ALA A 143 15.51 -5.90 -6.80
N VAL A 144 14.67 -5.59 -5.81
CA VAL A 144 14.80 -6.07 -4.44
C VAL A 144 14.73 -7.59 -4.37
N ALA A 145 13.74 -8.20 -5.02
CA ALA A 145 13.59 -9.66 -5.05
C ALA A 145 14.83 -10.34 -5.66
N LEU A 146 15.38 -9.77 -6.73
CA LEU A 146 16.59 -10.26 -7.38
C LEU A 146 17.82 -10.11 -6.48
N VAL A 147 18.03 -8.96 -5.85
CA VAL A 147 19.17 -8.72 -4.95
C VAL A 147 19.12 -9.62 -3.72
N LEU A 148 17.95 -9.76 -3.10
CA LEU A 148 17.75 -10.63 -1.95
C LEU A 148 17.92 -12.10 -2.32
N GLY A 149 17.35 -12.51 -3.45
CA GLY A 149 17.54 -13.86 -3.99
C GLY A 149 19.01 -14.14 -4.24
N TYR A 150 19.70 -13.23 -4.92
CA TYR A 150 21.13 -13.38 -5.21
C TYR A 150 21.96 -13.54 -3.94
N ARG A 151 21.83 -12.63 -2.96
CA ARG A 151 22.55 -12.74 -1.69
C ARG A 151 22.21 -14.02 -0.93
N ARG A 152 20.93 -14.37 -0.84
CA ARG A 152 20.48 -15.52 -0.04
C ARG A 152 20.95 -16.85 -0.62
N PHE A 153 21.02 -16.97 -1.94
CA PHE A 153 21.32 -18.23 -2.63
C PHE A 153 22.78 -18.35 -3.07
N PHE A 154 23.49 -17.24 -3.35
CA PHE A 154 24.85 -17.27 -3.87
C PHE A 154 25.94 -16.93 -2.83
N ASP A 155 25.61 -16.35 -1.67
CA ASP A 155 26.60 -16.11 -0.59
C ASP A 155 26.89 -17.35 0.29
N LYS A 156 26.57 -18.57 -0.17
CA LYS A 156 27.02 -19.82 0.48
C LYS A 156 28.20 -20.41 -0.31
N PRO A 157 29.45 -20.32 0.17
CA PRO A 157 30.55 -21.08 -0.38
C PRO A 157 30.24 -22.58 -0.24
N SER A 158 30.51 -23.32 -1.31
CA SER A 158 30.45 -24.77 -1.40
C SER A 158 31.16 -25.46 -0.24
N PRO A 159 30.66 -26.61 0.26
CA PRO A 159 31.49 -27.53 1.03
C PRO A 159 32.68 -27.93 0.16
N GLN A 160 33.87 -27.59 0.61
CA GLN A 160 35.11 -28.15 0.07
C GLN A 160 35.07 -29.67 0.29
N ALA A 161 35.23 -30.43 -0.79
CA ALA A 161 35.59 -31.84 -0.78
C ALA A 161 36.73 -32.02 -1.76
#